data_AF-A0A7Y0R3G7-F1
#
_entry.id   AF-A0A7Y0R3G7-F1
#
_cell.length_a   1.000
_cell.length_b   1.000
_cell.length_c   1.000
_cell.angle_alpha   90.00
_cell.angle_beta   90.00
_cell.angle_gamma   90.00
#
_symmetry.space_group_name_H-M   'P 1'
#
loop_
_entity.id
_entity.type
_entity.pdbx_description
1 polymer ?
#
loop_
_entity_poly.entity_id
_entity_poly.type
_entity_poly.pdbx_seq_one_letter_code
_entity_poly.pdbx_strand_id
1 'polypeptide(L)'
;PPTDWVEEAKKPDPLPAILLDHLLCELKAGQSAVFLIRKYAVDKDSSHALLDWFKPYEDFAYRKIGSLETLKGKSNISKAIMAKSDSPYSQDLIDKMVLLIKEELHHFYQVPEIMESRGVEYKNIPASRYAKTL
;
A
#
# COMPACT_ATOMS: atom_id res chain seq x y z
N PRO A 1 14.53 -11.60 -12.65
CA PRO A 1 15.58 -11.37 -11.62
C PRO A 1 16.74 -12.36 -11.85
N PRO A 2 17.98 -12.05 -11.43
CA PRO A 2 19.10 -12.99 -11.49
C PRO A 2 18.84 -14.26 -10.66
N THR A 3 19.35 -15.42 -11.10
CA THR A 3 19.14 -16.71 -10.42
C THR A 3 19.65 -16.68 -8.98
N ASP A 4 20.81 -16.07 -8.73
CA ASP A 4 21.42 -16.01 -7.39
C ASP A 4 20.53 -15.28 -6.37
N TRP A 5 19.79 -14.25 -6.81
CA TRP A 5 18.84 -13.55 -5.95
C TRP A 5 17.67 -14.47 -5.56
N VAL A 6 17.17 -15.26 -6.51
CA VAL A 6 16.06 -16.19 -6.26
C VAL A 6 16.47 -17.29 -5.29
N GLU A 7 17.69 -17.83 -5.43
CA GLU A 7 18.21 -18.85 -4.51
C GLU A 7 18.44 -18.31 -3.10
N GLU A 8 18.90 -17.06 -2.98
CA GLU A 8 19.02 -16.40 -1.67
C GLU A 8 17.64 -16.15 -1.06
N ALA A 9 16.70 -15.60 -1.83
CA ALA A 9 15.35 -15.23 -1.37
C ALA A 9 14.51 -16.44 -0.88
N LYS A 10 14.82 -17.65 -1.35
CA LYS A 10 14.16 -18.89 -0.91
C LYS A 10 14.59 -19.31 0.51
N LYS A 11 15.71 -18.81 1.03
CA LYS A 11 16.19 -19.18 2.36
C LYS A 11 15.28 -18.60 3.44
N PRO A 12 15.16 -19.25 4.61
CA PRO A 12 14.36 -18.72 5.72
C PRO A 12 14.89 -17.41 6.30
N ASP A 13 16.21 -17.21 6.27
CA ASP A 13 16.89 -16.07 6.90
C ASP A 13 16.49 -14.70 6.30
N PRO A 14 16.47 -14.49 4.97
CA PRO A 14 16.03 -13.22 4.38
C PRO A 14 14.51 -13.05 4.33
N LEU A 15 13.72 -14.10 4.61
CA LEU A 15 12.25 -14.06 4.46
C LEU A 15 11.58 -12.91 5.24
N PRO A 16 11.93 -12.63 6.52
CA PRO A 16 11.35 -11.49 7.24
C PRO A 16 11.64 -10.15 6.57
N ALA A 17 12.85 -9.96 6.04
CA ALA A 17 13.25 -8.74 5.35
C ALA A 17 12.52 -8.56 4.02
N ILE A 18 12.37 -9.64 3.25
CA ILE A 18 11.64 -9.63 1.98
C ILE A 18 10.17 -9.31 2.20
N LEU A 19 9.52 -9.94 3.20
CA LEU A 19 8.10 -9.69 3.48
C LEU A 19 7.87 -8.26 3.97
N LEU A 20 8.76 -7.70 4.81
CA LEU A 20 8.62 -6.31 5.23
C LEU A 20 8.84 -5.33 4.06
N ASP A 21 9.86 -5.57 3.23
CA ASP A 21 10.11 -4.71 2.07
C ASP A 21 8.95 -4.76 1.07
N HIS A 22 8.39 -5.95 0.83
CA HIS A 22 7.20 -6.15 0.00
C HIS A 22 5.99 -5.40 0.57
N LEU A 23 5.69 -5.55 1.87
CA LEU A 23 4.62 -4.81 2.54
C LEU A 23 4.72 -3.30 2.28
N LEU A 24 5.92 -2.74 2.42
CA LEU A 24 6.17 -1.32 2.20
C LEU A 24 6.07 -0.93 0.72
N CYS A 25 6.44 -1.83 -0.19
CA CYS A 25 6.27 -1.61 -1.63
C CYS A 25 4.79 -1.51 -2.02
N GLU A 26 3.94 -2.40 -1.50
CA GLU A 26 2.48 -2.33 -1.72
C GLU A 26 1.90 -1.00 -1.23
N LEU A 27 2.29 -0.57 -0.02
CA LEU A 27 1.85 0.71 0.54
C LEU A 27 2.30 1.91 -0.33
N LYS A 28 3.56 1.92 -0.76
CA LYS A 28 4.12 2.99 -1.60
C LYS A 28 3.44 3.05 -2.97
N ALA A 29 3.12 1.91 -3.58
CA ALA A 29 2.40 1.86 -4.85
C ALA A 29 1.03 2.54 -4.75
N GLY A 30 0.26 2.21 -3.71
CA GLY A 30 -1.00 2.89 -3.42
C GLY A 30 -0.84 4.39 -3.16
N GLN A 31 0.19 4.80 -2.40
CA GLN A 31 0.48 6.22 -2.13
C GLN A 31 0.84 6.99 -3.40
N SER A 32 1.57 6.39 -4.34
CA SER A 32 1.87 6.99 -5.65
C SER A 32 0.60 7.23 -6.47
N ALA A 33 -0.33 6.27 -6.47
CA ALA A 33 -1.63 6.45 -7.12
C ALA A 33 -2.44 7.59 -6.48
N VAL A 34 -2.51 7.64 -5.15
CA VAL A 34 -3.16 8.74 -4.42
C VAL A 34 -2.54 10.10 -4.75
N PHE A 35 -1.21 10.18 -4.83
CA PHE A 35 -0.53 11.42 -5.21
C PHE A 35 -0.98 11.92 -6.59
N LEU A 36 -1.08 11.03 -7.58
CA LEU A 36 -1.53 11.39 -8.93
C LEU A 36 -2.98 11.86 -8.93
N ILE A 37 -3.89 11.12 -8.29
CA ILE A 37 -5.32 11.49 -8.22
C ILE A 37 -5.49 12.85 -7.54
N ARG A 38 -4.82 13.07 -6.39
CA ARG A 38 -4.88 14.33 -5.63
C ARG A 38 -4.36 15.52 -6.43
N LYS A 39 -3.33 15.31 -7.26
CA LYS A 39 -2.72 16.38 -8.05
C LYS A 39 -3.56 16.76 -9.26
N TYR A 40 -4.24 15.79 -9.90
CA TYR A 40 -4.80 15.99 -11.23
C TYR A 40 -6.31 15.77 -11.37
N ALA A 41 -6.97 15.07 -10.44
CA ALA A 41 -8.32 14.57 -10.71
C ALA A 41 -9.38 14.94 -9.66
N VAL A 42 -9.03 15.11 -8.38
CA VAL A 42 -10.03 15.28 -7.31
C VAL A 42 -9.98 16.65 -6.63
N ASP A 43 -11.10 17.01 -5.99
CA ASP A 43 -11.19 18.19 -5.14
C ASP A 43 -10.46 18.01 -3.79
N LYS A 44 -10.47 19.06 -2.95
CA LYS A 44 -9.77 19.05 -1.67
C LYS A 44 -10.37 18.06 -0.68
N ASP A 45 -11.70 17.91 -0.66
CA ASP A 45 -12.40 17.06 0.30
C ASP A 45 -12.17 15.57 -0.01
N SER A 46 -12.24 15.21 -1.29
CA SER A 46 -11.90 13.88 -1.79
C SER A 46 -10.40 13.59 -1.62
N SER A 47 -9.53 14.59 -1.79
CA SER A 47 -8.11 14.46 -1.48
C SER A 47 -7.86 14.10 -0.01
N HIS A 48 -8.57 14.74 0.93
CA HIS A 48 -8.47 14.40 2.35
C HIS A 48 -9.03 13.00 2.64
N ALA A 49 -10.17 12.65 2.04
CA ALA A 49 -10.75 11.32 2.19
C ALA A 49 -9.80 10.21 1.72
N LEU A 50 -9.05 10.42 0.64
CA LEU A 50 -8.03 9.48 0.16
C LEU A 50 -6.86 9.34 1.16
N LEU A 51 -6.43 10.43 1.79
CA LEU A 51 -5.37 10.35 2.81
C LEU A 51 -5.85 9.64 4.08
N ASP A 52 -7.05 9.94 4.55
CA ASP A 52 -7.64 9.29 5.72
C ASP A 52 -7.81 7.78 5.51
N TRP A 53 -8.03 7.37 4.25
CA TRP A 53 -8.12 5.96 3.89
C TRP A 53 -6.80 5.20 4.05
N PHE A 54 -5.66 5.86 3.81
CA PHE A 54 -4.32 5.27 3.98
C PHE A 54 -3.85 5.25 5.44
N LYS A 55 -4.41 6.11 6.28
CA LYS A 55 -3.97 6.29 7.66
C LYS A 55 -3.86 4.98 8.47
N PRO A 56 -4.82 4.04 8.44
CA PRO A 56 -4.70 2.77 9.17
C PRO A 56 -3.51 1.92 8.70
N TYR A 57 -3.21 1.95 7.41
CA TYR A 57 -2.10 1.21 6.81
C TYR A 57 -0.75 1.84 7.14
N GLU A 58 -0.66 3.17 7.13
CA GLU A 58 0.53 3.92 7.58
C GLU A 58 0.78 3.75 9.08
N ASP A 59 -0.29 3.78 9.88
CA ASP A 59 -0.26 3.54 11.32
C ASP A 59 0.28 2.14 11.62
N PHE A 60 -0.20 1.13 10.91
CA PHE A 60 0.30 -0.24 11.03
C PHE A 60 1.77 -0.34 10.58
N ALA A 61 2.09 0.15 9.39
CA ALA A 61 3.41 0.01 8.77
C ALA A 61 4.51 0.72 9.58
N TYR A 62 4.27 1.98 9.94
CA TYR A 62 5.32 2.87 10.47
C TYR A 62 5.22 3.09 11.98
N ARG A 63 4.00 3.13 12.53
CA ARG A 63 3.76 3.47 13.94
C ARG A 63 3.48 2.26 14.82
N LYS A 64 3.30 1.07 14.23
CA LYS A 64 2.87 -0.16 14.91
C LYS A 64 1.55 0.02 15.67
N ILE A 65 0.66 0.84 15.12
CA ILE A 65 -0.66 1.08 15.69
C ILE A 65 -1.67 0.23 14.91
N GLY A 66 -2.48 -0.55 15.64
CA GLY A 66 -3.46 -1.45 15.06
C GLY A 66 -3.00 -2.91 15.02
N SER A 67 -3.79 -3.73 14.33
CA SER A 67 -3.61 -5.17 14.12
C SER A 67 -4.24 -5.60 12.79
N LEU A 68 -3.97 -6.85 12.36
CA LEU A 68 -4.64 -7.49 11.22
C LEU A 68 -6.17 -7.34 11.31
N GLU A 69 -6.75 -7.56 12.49
CA GLU A 69 -8.18 -7.39 12.74
C GLU A 69 -8.67 -5.95 12.49
N THR A 70 -7.86 -4.94 12.85
CA THR A 70 -8.22 -3.53 12.62
C THR A 70 -8.14 -3.10 11.15
N LEU A 71 -7.31 -3.79 10.35
CA LEU A 71 -7.15 -3.54 8.92
C LEU A 71 -8.19 -4.28 8.06
N LYS A 72 -8.81 -5.32 8.61
CA LYS A 72 -9.77 -6.15 7.91
C LYS A 72 -10.93 -5.32 7.33
N GLY A 73 -11.12 -5.42 6.02
CA GLY A 73 -12.19 -4.71 5.31
C GLY A 73 -11.97 -3.20 5.13
N LYS A 74 -10.84 -2.63 5.59
CA LYS A 74 -10.51 -1.20 5.40
C LYS A 74 -10.13 -0.85 3.97
N SER A 75 -9.86 -1.83 3.11
CA SER A 75 -9.60 -1.61 1.68
C SER A 75 -10.88 -1.29 0.88
N ASN A 76 -12.07 -1.44 1.49
CA ASN A 76 -13.32 -1.08 0.82
C ASN A 76 -13.65 0.40 1.08
N ILE A 77 -13.50 1.23 0.05
CA ILE A 77 -13.99 2.61 0.10
C ILE A 77 -15.49 2.65 -0.23
N SER A 78 -16.28 3.26 0.64
CA SER A 78 -17.71 3.52 0.43
C SER A 78 -18.01 4.99 0.09
N LYS A 79 -17.03 5.88 0.23
CA LYS A 79 -17.19 7.32 -0.01
C LYS A 79 -17.02 7.63 -1.50
N ALA A 80 -17.98 8.36 -2.07
CA ALA A 80 -17.89 8.86 -3.43
C ALA A 80 -16.69 9.81 -3.57
N ILE A 81 -15.75 9.48 -4.45
CA ILE A 81 -14.63 10.34 -4.81
C ILE A 81 -15.11 11.26 -5.93
N MET A 82 -15.13 12.57 -5.66
CA MET A 82 -15.65 13.57 -6.58
C MET A 82 -14.52 14.15 -7.44
N ALA A 83 -14.77 14.24 -8.75
CA ALA A 83 -13.86 14.87 -9.68
C ALA A 83 -13.82 16.40 -9.47
N LYS A 84 -12.65 16.99 -9.66
CA LYS A 84 -12.43 18.46 -9.56
C LYS A 84 -13.09 19.24 -10.71
N SER A 85 -13.39 18.57 -11.82
CA SER A 85 -13.96 19.13 -13.04
C SER A 85 -14.82 18.09 -13.74
N ASP A 86 -15.85 18.51 -14.48
CA ASP A 86 -16.75 17.65 -15.28
C ASP A 86 -16.07 17.02 -16.52
N SER A 87 -14.74 16.88 -16.50
CA SER A 87 -14.00 16.25 -17.59
C SER A 87 -14.18 14.73 -17.54
N PRO A 88 -14.66 14.10 -18.63
CA PRO A 88 -14.80 12.64 -18.71
C PRO A 88 -13.47 11.89 -18.46
N TYR A 89 -12.34 12.51 -18.77
CA TYR A 89 -11.01 11.95 -18.55
C TYR A 89 -10.63 11.87 -17.07
N SER A 90 -11.10 12.83 -16.26
CA SER A 90 -10.82 12.86 -14.83
C SER A 90 -11.51 11.70 -14.10
N GLN A 91 -12.74 11.36 -14.50
CA GLN A 91 -13.47 10.26 -13.87
C GLN A 91 -12.87 8.89 -14.21
N ASP A 92 -12.55 8.62 -15.48
CA ASP A 92 -11.90 7.36 -15.89
C ASP A 92 -10.54 7.14 -15.18
N LEU A 93 -9.75 8.22 -15.02
CA LEU A 93 -8.51 8.18 -14.26
C LEU A 93 -8.76 7.88 -12.77
N ILE A 94 -9.77 8.51 -12.16
CA ILE A 94 -10.15 8.25 -10.76
C ILE A 94 -10.54 6.79 -10.58
N ASP A 95 -11.43 6.28 -11.43
CA ASP A 95 -11.96 4.92 -11.29
C ASP A 95 -10.85 3.87 -11.41
N LYS A 96 -9.96 4.02 -12.40
CA LYS A 96 -8.79 3.13 -12.58
C LYS A 96 -7.81 3.20 -11.42
N MET A 97 -7.50 4.40 -10.94
CA MET A 97 -6.54 4.57 -9.85
C MET A 97 -7.12 4.15 -8.51
N VAL A 98 -8.43 4.33 -8.27
CA VAL A 98 -9.13 3.80 -7.08
C VAL A 98 -9.12 2.28 -7.10
N LEU A 99 -9.35 1.65 -8.26
CA LEU A 99 -9.24 0.20 -8.39
C LEU A 99 -7.83 -0.29 -8.05
N LEU A 100 -6.80 0.33 -8.64
CA LEU A 100 -5.39 0.04 -8.34
C LEU A 100 -5.11 0.16 -6.83
N ILE A 101 -5.52 1.27 -6.21
CA ILE A 101 -5.31 1.46 -4.77
C ILE A 101 -5.96 0.34 -3.94
N LYS A 102 -7.18 -0.10 -4.30
CA LYS A 102 -7.85 -1.20 -3.60
C LYS A 102 -7.04 -2.50 -3.71
N GLU A 103 -6.50 -2.79 -4.88
CA GLU A 103 -5.65 -3.95 -5.13
C GLU A 103 -4.37 -3.89 -4.28
N GLU A 104 -3.64 -2.76 -4.29
CA GLU A 104 -2.41 -2.64 -3.49
C GLU A 104 -2.66 -2.67 -1.98
N LEU A 105 -3.77 -2.09 -1.50
CA LEU A 105 -4.14 -2.20 -0.08
C LEU A 105 -4.61 -3.61 0.29
N HIS A 106 -5.13 -4.38 -0.67
CA HIS A 106 -5.43 -5.78 -0.49
C HIS A 106 -4.15 -6.62 -0.44
N HIS A 107 -3.21 -6.39 -1.35
CA HIS A 107 -1.88 -7.02 -1.32
C HIS A 107 -1.14 -6.69 -0.02
N PHE A 108 -1.19 -5.44 0.42
CA PHE A 108 -0.67 -5.03 1.72
C PHE A 108 -1.27 -5.87 2.85
N TYR A 109 -2.57 -6.13 2.85
CA TYR A 109 -3.22 -6.92 3.90
C TYR A 109 -2.80 -8.40 3.88
N GLN A 110 -2.56 -8.98 2.70
CA GLN A 110 -2.12 -10.37 2.56
C GLN A 110 -0.72 -10.62 3.12
N VAL A 111 0.16 -9.62 3.11
CA VAL A 111 1.54 -9.80 3.57
C VAL A 111 1.61 -10.08 5.08
N PRO A 112 0.96 -9.32 5.98
CA PRO A 112 0.91 -9.64 7.40
C PRO A 112 0.19 -10.96 7.70
N GLU A 113 -0.84 -11.35 6.92
CA GLU A 113 -1.46 -12.68 7.04
C GLU A 113 -0.43 -13.79 6.74
N ILE A 114 0.35 -13.61 5.69
CA ILE A 114 1.46 -14.50 5.33
C ILE A 114 2.51 -14.55 6.43
N MET A 115 2.88 -13.40 7.01
CA MET A 115 3.84 -13.33 8.12
C MET A 115 3.32 -14.09 9.35
N GLU A 116 2.06 -13.87 9.74
CA GLU A 116 1.43 -14.57 10.87
C GLU A 116 1.37 -16.09 10.63
N SER A 117 0.93 -16.53 9.44
CA SER A 117 0.86 -17.95 9.08
C SER A 117 2.22 -18.66 9.08
N ARG A 118 3.31 -17.92 8.87
CA ARG A 118 4.68 -18.43 8.83
C ARG A 118 5.47 -18.17 10.13
N GLY A 119 4.83 -17.61 11.16
CA GLY A 119 5.49 -17.28 12.43
C GLY A 119 6.57 -16.21 12.31
N VAL A 120 6.50 -15.35 11.28
CA VAL A 120 7.43 -14.25 11.07
C VAL A 120 6.97 -13.05 11.87
N GLU A 121 7.74 -12.69 12.90
CA GLU A 121 7.45 -11.54 13.74
C GLU A 121 7.60 -10.22 12.98
N TYR A 122 6.62 -9.33 13.09
CA TYR A 122 6.67 -8.00 12.49
C TYR A 122 7.67 -7.10 13.23
N LYS A 123 8.92 -7.09 12.75
CA LYS A 123 10.01 -6.21 13.25
C LYS A 123 10.26 -5.06 12.28
N ASN A 124 10.58 -3.90 12.83
CA ASN A 124 10.90 -2.72 12.03
C ASN A 124 12.33 -2.93 11.48
N ILE A 125 12.47 -3.17 10.17
CA ILE A 125 13.77 -3.22 9.50
C ILE A 125 13.93 -1.88 8.79
N PRO A 126 15.06 -1.16 9.00
CA PRO A 126 15.27 0.11 8.34
C PRO A 126 15.19 -0.04 6.82
N ALA A 127 14.52 0.91 6.15
CA ALA A 127 14.24 0.88 4.72
C ALA A 127 15.52 0.62 3.90
N SER A 128 15.41 -0.29 2.91
CA SER A 128 16.47 -0.55 1.93
C SER A 128 16.84 0.72 1.17
N ARG A 129 18.13 0.88 0.84
CA ARG A 129 18.64 2.04 0.08
C ARG A 129 18.19 2.06 -1.38
N TYR A 130 17.60 0.98 -1.89
CA TYR A 130 17.26 0.81 -3.30
C TYR A 130 16.22 1.84 -3.80
N ALA A 131 15.21 2.15 -2.99
CA ALA A 131 14.19 3.15 -3.37
C ALA A 131 14.73 4.60 -3.45
N LYS A 132 15.96 4.86 -2.96
CA LYS A 132 16.61 6.19 -3.03
C LYS A 132 17.39 6.40 -4.33
N THR A 133 17.59 5.35 -5.13
CA THR A 133 18.42 5.38 -6.35
C THR A 133 17.61 5.30 -7.65
N LEU A 134 16.28 5.34 -7.58
CA LEU A 134 15.35 5.43 -8.72
C LEU A 134 14.76 6.83 -8.78
#